data_AF-A0A166DIF3-F1
#
_entry.id   AF-A0A166DIF3-F1
#
_cell.length_a   1.000
_cell.length_b   1.000
_cell.length_c   1.000
_cell.angle_alpha   90.00
_cell.angle_beta   90.00
_cell.angle_gamma   90.00
#
_symmetry.space_group_name_H-M   'P 1'
#
loop_
_entity.id
_entity.type
_entity.pdbx_description
1 polymer ?
#
loop_
_entity_poly.entity_id
_entity_poly.type
_entity_poly.pdbx_seq_one_letter_code
_entity_poly.pdbx_strand_id
1 'polypeptide(L)' 'MNKWLLASGILSLLLMLVHVFLGGPEILDPVLGSDLHSVVIAVLSVVWHGITVVMLVNGVLLLAAAFREELAAGGDWAI' A
#
# COMPACT_ATOMS: atom_id res chain seq x y z
N MET A 1 22.63 -7.03 -3.55
CA MET A 1 21.20 -7.00 -3.90
C MET A 1 20.47 -7.95 -2.99
N ASN A 2 19.69 -7.40 -2.07
CA ASN A 2 18.94 -8.19 -1.11
C ASN A 2 17.70 -8.80 -1.78
N LYS A 3 17.74 -10.13 -1.98
CA LYS A 3 16.65 -10.87 -2.65
C LYS A 3 15.34 -10.82 -1.86
N TRP A 4 15.40 -10.70 -0.54
CA TRP A 4 14.22 -10.60 0.31
C TRP A 4 13.53 -9.25 0.13
N LEU A 5 14.28 -8.14 0.21
CA LEU A 5 13.72 -6.81 -0.02
C LEU A 5 13.17 -6.66 -1.44
N LEU A 6 13.84 -7.25 -2.43
CA LEU A 6 13.34 -7.29 -3.80
C LEU A 6 12.00 -8.02 -3.88
N ALA A 7 11.90 -9.22 -3.31
CA ALA A 7 10.67 -10.01 -3.30
C ALA A 7 9.54 -9.28 -2.55
N SER A 8 9.82 -8.70 -1.39
CA SER A 8 8.85 -7.92 -0.60
C SER A 8 8.33 -6.70 -1.37
N GLY A 9 9.23 -5.97 -2.05
CA GLY A 9 8.86 -4.81 -2.87
C GLY A 9 7.96 -5.19 -4.04
N ILE A 10 8.34 -6.24 -4.79
CA ILE A 10 7.53 -6.79 -5.88
C ILE A 10 6.15 -7.23 -5.36
N LEU A 11 6.11 -8.00 -4.26
CA LEU A 11 4.86 -8.52 -3.72
C LEU A 11 3.93 -7.40 -3.23
N SER A 12 4.48 -6.35 -2.60
CA SER A 12 3.72 -5.17 -2.17
C SER A 12 3.08 -4.45 -3.36
N LEU A 13 3.81 -4.28 -4.46
CA LEU A 13 3.26 -3.65 -5.66
C LEU A 13 2.23 -4.54 -6.38
N LEU A 14 2.46 -5.85 -6.43
CA LEU A 14 1.45 -6.79 -6.95
C LEU A 14 0.17 -6.74 -6.13
N LEU A 15 0.28 -6.70 -4.80
CA LEU A 15 -0.89 -6.57 -3.93
C LEU A 15 -1.59 -5.22 -4.10
N MET A 16 -0.84 -4.13 -4.32
CA MET A 16 -1.42 -2.82 -4.66
C MET A 16 -2.24 -2.90 -5.95
N LEU A 17 -1.76 -3.58 -6.98
CA LEU A 17 -2.50 -3.77 -8.23
C LEU A 17 -3.79 -4.56 -7.99
N VAL A 18 -3.73 -5.66 -7.23
CA VAL A 18 -4.93 -6.42 -6.86
C VAL A 18 -5.91 -5.54 -6.08
N HIS A 19 -5.45 -4.78 -5.09
CA HIS A 19 -6.29 -3.90 -4.29
C HIS A 19 -6.99 -2.82 -5.12
N VAL A 20 -6.29 -2.22 -6.08
CA VAL A 20 -6.88 -1.19 -6.96
C VAL A 20 -7.85 -1.80 -7.97
N PHE A 21 -7.43 -2.84 -8.69
CA PHE A 21 -8.20 -3.37 -9.83
C PHE A 21 -9.30 -4.36 -9.43
N LEU A 22 -9.15 -5.06 -8.31
CA LEU A 22 -10.17 -5.96 -7.78
C LEU A 22 -10.93 -5.30 -6.63
N GLY A 23 -10.20 -4.68 -5.68
CA GLY A 23 -10.82 -4.04 -4.52
C GLY A 23 -11.61 -2.77 -4.87
N GLY A 24 -11.29 -2.07 -5.95
CA GLY A 24 -12.11 -0.95 -6.44
C GLY A 24 -13.54 -1.41 -6.78
N PRO A 25 -13.71 -2.29 -7.79
CA PRO A 25 -15.02 -2.78 -8.20
C PRO A 25 -15.76 -3.62 -7.15
N GLU A 26 -15.06 -4.42 -6.34
CA GLU A 26 -15.70 -5.31 -5.37
C GLU A 26 -16.03 -4.62 -4.04
N ILE A 27 -15.30 -3.57 -3.66
CA ILE A 27 -15.43 -2.92 -2.34
C ILE A 27 -15.74 -1.43 -2.45
N LEU A 28 -14.90 -0.64 -3.13
CA LEU A 28 -15.06 0.82 -3.14
C LEU A 28 -16.32 1.25 -3.90
N ASP A 29 -16.56 0.72 -5.09
CA ASP A 29 -17.72 1.10 -5.91
C ASP A 29 -19.06 0.77 -5.21
N PRO A 30 -19.26 -0.44 -4.62
CA PRO A 30 -20.44 -0.73 -3.81
C PRO A 30 -20.60 0.17 -2.58
N VAL A 31 -19.50 0.54 -1.91
CA VAL A 31 -19.55 1.46 -0.77
C VAL A 31 -20.01 2.84 -1.21
N LEU A 32 -19.47 3.36 -2.31
CA LEU A 32 -19.85 4.67 -2.86
C LEU A 32 -21.31 4.71 -3.34
N GLY A 33 -21.85 3.58 -3.80
CA GLY A 33 -23.24 3.45 -4.24
C GLY A 33 -24.24 3.03 -3.15
N SER A 34 -23.80 2.85 -1.90
CA SER A 34 -24.64 2.38 -0.80
C SER A 34 -25.44 3.50 -0.11
N ASP A 35 -26.49 3.12 0.63
CA ASP A 35 -27.27 4.03 1.48
C ASP A 35 -26.60 4.29 2.86
N LEU A 36 -25.28 4.08 2.97
CA LEU A 36 -24.54 4.34 4.21
C LEU A 36 -24.50 5.84 4.52
N HIS A 37 -24.35 6.16 5.82
CA HIS A 37 -24.17 7.54 6.24
C HIS A 37 -22.91 8.15 5.60
N SER A 38 -23.01 9.39 5.11
CA SER A 38 -21.96 10.06 4.32
C SER A 38 -20.57 10.05 4.97
N VAL A 39 -20.51 10.22 6.30
CA VAL A 39 -19.28 10.13 7.09
C VAL A 39 -18.62 8.76 6.97
N VAL A 40 -19.40 7.68 6.97
CA VAL A 40 -18.87 6.30 6.84
C VAL A 40 -18.26 6.10 5.44
N ILE A 41 -18.96 6.56 4.40
CA ILE A 41 -18.47 6.50 3.01
C ILE A 41 -17.16 7.28 2.88
N ALA A 42 -17.09 8.48 3.48
CA ALA A 42 -15.88 9.30 3.45
C ALA A 42 -14.69 8.62 4.14
N VAL A 43 -14.92 8.03 5.33
CA VAL A 43 -13.86 7.30 6.06
C VAL A 43 -13.38 6.08 5.25
N LEU A 44 -14.30 5.28 4.73
CA LEU A 44 -13.95 4.10 3.92
C LEU A 44 -13.18 4.48 2.66
N SER A 45 -13.59 5.56 1.98
CA SER A 45 -12.87 6.08 0.82
C SER A 45 -11.44 6.52 1.19
N VAL A 46 -11.27 7.26 2.28
CA VAL A 46 -9.93 7.67 2.75
C VAL A 46 -9.07 6.46 3.10
N VAL A 47 -9.62 5.46 3.79
CA VAL A 47 -8.88 4.25 4.16
C VAL A 47 -8.47 3.44 2.93
N TRP A 48 -9.36 3.31 1.93
CA TRP A 48 -9.05 2.62 0.68
C TRP A 48 -7.90 3.28 -0.10
N HIS A 49 -7.88 4.62 -0.17
CA HIS A 49 -6.76 5.35 -0.78
C HIS A 49 -5.50 5.27 0.08
N GLY A 50 -5.66 5.38 1.40
CA GLY A 50 -4.56 5.32 2.36
C GLY A 50 -3.77 4.02 2.26
N ILE A 51 -4.46 2.86 2.21
CA ILE A 51 -3.77 1.57 2.10
C ILE A 51 -3.10 1.40 0.73
N THR A 52 -3.69 1.94 -0.35
CA THR A 52 -3.07 1.98 -1.68
C THR A 52 -1.72 2.72 -1.63
N VAL A 53 -1.70 3.90 -1.02
CA VAL A 53 -0.48 4.72 -0.87
C VAL A 53 0.55 3.99 -0.01
N VAL A 54 0.15 3.36 1.10
CA VAL A 54 1.07 2.59 1.95
C VAL A 54 1.73 1.45 1.18
N MET A 55 0.98 0.66 0.42
CA MET A 55 1.54 -0.43 -0.39
C MET A 55 2.46 0.07 -1.51
N LEU A 56 2.10 1.19 -2.15
CA LEU A 56 2.91 1.81 -3.19
C LEU A 56 4.23 2.33 -2.65
N VAL A 57 4.18 3.17 -1.61
CA VAL A 57 5.37 3.79 -1.00
C VAL A 57 6.29 2.72 -0.44
N ASN A 58 5.75 1.77 0.33
CA ASN A 58 6.56 0.69 0.89
C ASN A 58 7.14 -0.19 -0.22
N GLY A 59 6.35 -0.54 -1.24
CA GLY A 59 6.82 -1.33 -2.38
C GLY A 59 7.99 -0.67 -3.09
N VAL A 60 7.89 0.63 -3.40
CA VAL A 60 8.96 1.41 -4.04
C VAL A 60 10.20 1.51 -3.15
N LEU A 61 10.04 1.81 -1.86
CA LEU A 61 11.16 1.92 -0.93
C LEU A 61 11.87 0.58 -0.71
N LEU A 62 11.13 -0.53 -0.64
CA LEU A 62 11.70 -1.88 -0.53
C LEU A 62 12.47 -2.27 -1.80
N LEU A 63 11.94 -1.94 -2.99
CA LEU A 63 12.66 -2.13 -4.25
C LEU A 63 13.94 -1.31 -4.30
N ALA A 64 13.91 -0.04 -3.89
CA ALA A 64 15.10 0.80 -3.83
C ALA A 64 16.14 0.24 -2.84
N ALA A 65 15.68 -0.17 -1.65
CA ALA A 65 16.53 -0.73 -0.61
C ALA A 65 17.12 -2.10 -0.99
N ALA A 66 16.47 -2.85 -1.88
CA ALA A 66 17.04 -4.09 -2.42
C ALA A 66 18.39 -3.87 -3.13
N PHE A 67 18.61 -2.69 -3.71
CA PHE A 67 19.86 -2.31 -4.36
C PHE A 67 20.75 -1.43 -3.46
N ARG A 68 20.16 -0.75 -2.46
CA ARG A 68 20.86 0.11 -1.49
C ARG A 68 20.41 -0.21 -0.08
N GLU A 69 21.02 -1.23 0.52
CA GLU A 69 20.61 -1.78 1.82
C GLU A 69 20.70 -0.74 2.96
N GLU A 70 21.54 0.28 2.82
CA GLU A 70 21.60 1.46 3.71
C GLU A 70 20.26 2.19 3.86
N LEU A 71 19.38 2.13 2.85
CA LEU A 71 18.02 2.70 2.93
C LEU A 71 17.10 1.88 3.84
N ALA A 72 17.35 0.58 4.01
CA ALA A 72 16.62 -0.26 4.95
C ALA A 72 17.18 -0.16 6.38
N ALA A 73 18.42 0.29 6.54
CA ALA A 73 19.10 0.39 7.82
C ALA A 73 18.63 1.57 8.70
N GLY A 74 17.50 2.22 8.34
CA GLY A 74 16.81 3.30 9.05
C GLY A 74 17.57 3.80 10.28
N GLY A 75 18.30 4.91 10.09
CA GLY A 75 19.34 5.40 10.99
C GLY A 75 19.00 5.19 12.46
N ASP A 76 19.95 4.60 13.19
CA ASP A 76 19.93 4.28 14.61
C ASP A 76 18.75 4.94 15.32
N TRP A 77 17.67 4.17 15.53
CA TRP A 77 16.58 4.55 16.45
C TRP A 77 17.11 4.45 17.89
N ALA A 78 18.16 5.22 18.17
CA ALA A 78 18.66 5.53 19.49
C ALA A 78 17.61 6.43 20.17
N ILE A 79 16.62 5.77 20.77
CA ILE A 79 15.81 6.33 21.85
C ILE A 79 16.37 5.76 23.15
#